data_AF-A0A536SE56-F1
#
_entry.id   AF-A0A536SE56-F1
#
_cell.length_a   1.000
_cell.length_b   1.000
_cell.length_c   1.000
_cell.angle_alpha   90.00
_cell.angle_beta   90.00
_cell.angle_gamma   90.00
#
_symmetry.space_group_name_H-M   'P 1'
#
loop_
_entity.id
_entity.type
_entity.pdbx_description
1 polymer ?
#
loop_
_entity_poly.entity_id
_entity_poly.type
_entity_poly.pdbx_seq_one_letter_code
_entity_poly.pdbx_strand_id
1 'polypeptide(L)'
;MANPIEFYFDFSSPYGYIASEKIDALAAKYGREVTWRPFLLGVAFKTTGAAPLPSIPVKGAYAARDMARSAKFHGVAYRFPSVFPISSVSPSRAFYWLDARDSSRA
;
A
#
# COMPACT_ATOMS: atom_id res chain seq x y z
N MET A 1 25.22 7.39 -6.78
CA MET A 1 23.91 6.73 -7.03
C MET A 1 22.82 7.66 -6.55
N ALA A 2 21.67 7.73 -7.24
CA ALA A 2 20.54 8.53 -6.78
C ALA A 2 19.91 7.89 -5.53
N ASN A 3 19.36 8.70 -4.63
CA ASN A 3 18.69 8.18 -3.44
C ASN A 3 17.51 7.24 -3.83
N PRO A 4 17.32 6.13 -3.10
CA PRO A 4 16.23 5.20 -3.37
C PRO A 4 14.86 5.88 -3.17
N ILE A 5 13.83 5.32 -3.80
CA ILE A 5 12.45 5.71 -3.53
C ILE A 5 12.03 5.04 -2.23
N GLU A 6 11.73 5.81 -1.18
CA GLU A 6 11.08 5.23 -0.01
C GLU A 6 9.58 5.04 -0.29
N PHE A 7 9.13 3.79 -0.32
CA PHE A 7 7.75 3.43 -0.58
C PHE A 7 7.05 3.00 0.70
N TYR A 8 6.39 3.96 1.35
CA TYR A 8 5.55 3.70 2.53
C TYR A 8 4.16 3.22 2.09
N PHE A 9 3.75 2.04 2.59
CA PHE A 9 2.46 1.45 2.26
C PHE A 9 1.88 0.67 3.43
N ASP A 10 0.58 0.38 3.39
CA ASP A 10 -0.06 -0.54 4.33
C ASP A 10 -0.70 -1.67 3.51
N PHE A 11 -0.53 -2.92 3.93
CA PHE A 11 -1.15 -4.10 3.30
C PHE A 11 -2.69 -4.01 3.22
N SER A 12 -3.33 -3.22 4.08
CA SER A 12 -4.76 -2.97 4.02
C SER A 12 -5.16 -1.87 3.03
N SER A 13 -4.22 -1.19 2.37
CA SER A 13 -4.49 -0.04 1.50
C SER A 13 -4.70 -0.47 0.04
N PRO A 14 -5.89 -0.25 -0.54
CA PRO A 14 -6.13 -0.55 -1.96
C PRO A 14 -5.23 0.23 -2.91
N TYR A 15 -5.01 1.53 -2.64
CA TYR A 15 -4.11 2.35 -3.45
C TYR A 15 -2.65 1.95 -3.24
N GLY A 16 -2.28 1.54 -2.01
CA GLY A 16 -0.96 0.99 -1.72
C GLY A 16 -0.68 -0.27 -2.54
N TYR A 17 -1.65 -1.19 -2.63
CA TYR A 17 -1.57 -2.38 -3.47
C TYR A 17 -1.45 -2.04 -4.97
N ILE A 18 -2.24 -1.10 -5.49
CA ILE A 18 -2.14 -0.72 -6.91
C ILE A 18 -0.76 -0.12 -7.21
N ALA A 19 -0.21 0.68 -6.29
CA ALA A 19 1.12 1.27 -6.44
C ALA A 19 2.25 0.24 -6.28
N SER A 20 2.10 -0.76 -5.40
CA SER A 20 3.11 -1.81 -5.20
C SER A 20 3.35 -2.61 -6.49
N GLU A 21 2.32 -2.82 -7.30
CA GLU A 21 2.43 -3.50 -8.61
C GLU A 21 3.20 -2.69 -9.67
N LYS A 22 3.56 -1.43 -9.39
CA LYS A 22 4.17 -0.50 -10.36
C LYS A 22 5.49 0.10 -9.91
N ILE A 23 5.74 0.19 -8.60
CA ILE A 23 6.80 1.02 -8.04
C ILE A 23 8.20 0.58 -8.48
N ASP A 24 8.48 -0.71 -8.56
CA ASP A 24 9.81 -1.22 -8.94
C ASP A 24 10.12 -0.93 -10.42
N ALA A 25 9.17 -1.20 -11.32
CA ALA A 25 9.31 -0.90 -12.74
C ALA A 25 9.48 0.62 -12.98
N LEU A 26 8.76 1.43 -12.20
CA LEU A 26 8.92 2.88 -12.22
C LEU A 26 10.32 3.29 -11.76
N ALA A 27 10.82 2.76 -10.64
CA ALA A 27 12.14 3.07 -10.12
C ALA A 27 13.24 2.67 -11.11
N ALA A 28 13.15 1.47 -11.69
CA ALA A 28 14.08 0.96 -12.71
C ALA A 28 14.15 1.87 -13.94
N LYS A 29 13.00 2.39 -14.42
CA LYS A 29 12.93 3.35 -15.54
C LYS A 29 13.79 4.60 -15.29
N TYR A 30 13.96 4.99 -14.03
CA TYR A 30 14.75 6.16 -13.64
C TYR A 30 16.10 5.81 -12.99
N GLY A 31 16.56 4.55 -13.11
CA GLY A 31 17.82 4.11 -12.53
C GLY A 31 17.87 4.25 -11.00
N ARG A 32 16.74 4.02 -10.32
CA ARG A 32 16.62 4.09 -8.86
C ARG A 32 16.21 2.74 -8.29
N GLU A 33 16.57 2.52 -7.03
CA GLU A 33 16.07 1.42 -6.21
C GLU A 33 14.81 1.83 -5.43
N VAL A 34 14.11 0.85 -4.85
CA VAL A 34 12.97 1.06 -3.96
C VAL A 34 13.29 0.52 -2.57
N THR A 35 13.14 1.36 -1.56
CA THR A 35 13.14 0.95 -0.16
C THR A 35 11.70 0.79 0.29
N TRP A 36 11.26 -0.45 0.44
CA TRP A 36 9.91 -0.80 0.87
C TRP A 36 9.73 -0.57 2.38
N ARG A 37 8.65 0.10 2.78
CA ARG A 37 8.41 0.53 4.17
C ARG A 37 6.95 0.26 4.57
N PRO A 38 6.57 -0.99 4.90
CA PRO A 38 5.21 -1.25 5.36
C PRO A 38 4.96 -0.59 6.72
N PHE A 39 3.89 0.18 6.83
CA PHE A 39 3.50 0.85 8.07
C PHE A 39 2.01 0.62 8.35
N LEU A 40 1.54 1.09 9.50
CA LEU A 40 0.18 0.83 9.97
C LEU A 40 -0.68 2.10 9.85
N LEU A 41 -1.52 2.17 8.82
CA LEU A 41 -2.52 3.23 8.63
C LEU A 41 -3.51 3.29 9.79
N GLY A 42 -3.88 2.14 10.37
CA GLY A 42 -4.76 2.13 11.55
C GLY A 42 -4.21 2.95 12.72
N VAL A 43 -2.88 2.93 12.92
CA VAL A 43 -2.21 3.77 13.93
C VAL A 43 -2.17 5.22 13.46
N ALA A 44 -1.84 5.48 12.19
CA ALA A 44 -1.82 6.83 11.64
C ALA A 44 -3.18 7.54 11.74
N PHE A 45 -4.27 6.83 11.44
CA PHE A 45 -5.65 7.31 11.59
C PHE A 45 -5.95 7.68 13.04
N LYS A 46 -5.61 6.80 13.99
CA LYS A 46 -5.79 7.09 15.42
C LYS A 46 -5.02 8.35 15.86
N THR A 47 -3.78 8.51 15.39
CA THR A 47 -2.92 9.66 15.76
C THR A 47 -3.40 10.97 15.14
N THR A 48 -3.91 10.93 13.90
CA THR A 48 -4.30 12.14 13.14
C THR A 48 -5.76 12.52 13.28
N GLY A 49 -6.60 11.62 13.82
CA GLY A 49 -8.06 11.78 13.81
C GLY A 49 -8.70 11.47 12.44
N ALA A 50 -7.92 10.99 11.47
CA ALA A 50 -8.44 10.56 10.18
C ALA A 50 -9.15 9.19 10.27
N ALA A 51 -9.80 8.79 9.18
CA ALA A 51 -10.52 7.51 9.09
C ALA A 51 -10.26 6.83 7.73
N PRO A 52 -10.45 5.50 7.63
CA PRO A 52 -10.39 4.79 6.35
C PRO A 52 -11.31 5.44 5.31
N LEU A 53 -10.82 5.63 4.07
CA LEU A 53 -11.60 6.31 3.02
C LEU A 53 -13.03 5.77 2.83
N PRO A 54 -13.27 4.44 2.82
CA PRO A 54 -14.63 3.90 2.66
C PRO A 54 -15.60 4.29 3.79
N SER A 55 -15.12 4.64 4.98
CA SER A 55 -15.95 5.03 6.11
C SER A 55 -16.24 6.54 6.18
N ILE A 56 -15.64 7.35 5.31
CA ILE A 56 -15.86 8.81 5.31
C ILE A 56 -17.17 9.12 4.56
N PRO A 57 -18.14 9.81 5.16
CA PRO A 57 -19.39 10.20 4.49
C PRO A 57 -19.11 10.95 3.18
N VAL A 58 -19.98 10.74 2.17
CA VAL A 58 -19.87 11.26 0.79
C VAL A 58 -18.69 10.68 0.00
N LYS A 59 -17.50 10.52 0.60
CA LYS A 59 -16.30 10.01 -0.07
C LYS A 59 -16.29 8.48 -0.21
N GLY A 60 -16.86 7.75 0.73
CA GLY A 60 -16.73 6.29 0.80
C GLY A 60 -17.24 5.55 -0.45
N ALA A 61 -18.45 5.89 -0.89
CA ALA A 61 -19.04 5.29 -2.09
C ALA A 61 -18.26 5.64 -3.37
N TYR A 62 -17.70 6.85 -3.43
CA TYR A 62 -16.81 7.23 -4.53
C TYR A 62 -15.49 6.46 -4.46
N ALA A 63 -14.85 6.40 -3.29
CA ALA A 63 -13.57 5.75 -3.09
C ALA A 63 -13.61 4.27 -3.50
N ALA A 64 -14.67 3.54 -3.12
CA ALA A 64 -14.84 2.14 -3.52
C ALA A 64 -14.90 1.96 -5.06
N ARG A 65 -15.64 2.84 -5.75
CA ARG A 65 -15.69 2.86 -7.23
C ARG A 65 -14.36 3.24 -7.83
N ASP A 66 -13.68 4.22 -7.24
CA ASP A 66 -12.42 4.74 -7.70
C ASP A 66 -11.31 3.69 -7.62
N MET A 67 -11.20 2.98 -6.49
CA MET A 67 -10.23 1.88 -6.34
C MET A 67 -10.34 0.85 -7.46
N ALA A 68 -11.57 0.45 -7.83
CA ALA A 68 -11.78 -0.48 -8.94
C ALA A 68 -11.40 0.13 -10.31
N ARG A 69 -11.70 1.41 -10.55
CA ARG A 69 -11.30 2.10 -11.78
C ARG A 69 -9.78 2.29 -11.88
N SER A 70 -9.12 2.68 -10.79
CA SER A 70 -7.68 2.85 -10.74
C SER A 70 -6.97 1.53 -11.00
N ALA A 71 -7.41 0.44 -10.38
CA ALA A 71 -6.87 -0.89 -10.66
C ALA A 71 -7.03 -1.26 -12.14
N LYS A 72 -8.23 -1.05 -12.72
CA LYS A 72 -8.47 -1.28 -14.15
C LYS A 72 -7.57 -0.42 -15.04
N PHE A 73 -7.43 0.87 -14.73
CA PHE A 73 -6.59 1.80 -15.49
C PHE A 73 -5.12 1.37 -15.49
N HIS A 74 -4.62 0.88 -14.35
CA HIS A 74 -3.26 0.40 -14.21
C HIS A 74 -3.08 -1.08 -14.63
N GLY A 75 -4.12 -1.76 -15.07
CA GLY A 75 -4.08 -3.18 -15.44
C GLY A 75 -3.73 -4.10 -14.26
N VAL A 76 -4.14 -3.74 -13.05
CA VAL A 76 -3.92 -4.51 -11.82
C VAL A 76 -5.16 -5.33 -11.50
N ALA A 77 -4.99 -6.63 -11.25
CA ALA A 77 -6.08 -7.50 -10.80
C ALA A 77 -6.53 -7.06 -9.40
N TYR A 78 -7.80 -6.72 -9.24
CA TYR A 78 -8.28 -6.17 -7.97
C TYR A 78 -9.63 -6.76 -7.56
N ARG A 79 -9.71 -7.19 -6.30
CA ARG A 79 -10.94 -7.63 -5.65
C ARG A 79 -11.03 -6.98 -4.28
N PHE A 80 -12.06 -6.16 -4.08
CA PHE A 80 -12.32 -5.57 -2.77
C PHE A 80 -12.62 -6.71 -1.76
N PRO A 81 -11.96 -6.74 -0.58
CA PRO A 81 -12.18 -7.80 0.38
C PRO A 81 -13.56 -7.67 1.04
N SER A 82 -14.18 -8.80 1.38
CA SER A 82 -15.48 -8.81 2.09
C SER A 82 -15.38 -8.24 3.51
N VAL A 83 -14.19 -8.26 4.10
CA VAL A 83 -13.86 -7.63 5.38
C VAL A 83 -12.84 -6.53 5.12
N PHE A 84 -13.19 -5.29 5.47
CA PHE A 84 -12.32 -4.14 5.28
C PHE A 84 -12.48 -3.12 6.42
N PRO A 85 -11.39 -2.52 6.93
CA PRO A 85 -9.99 -2.82 6.60
C PRO A 85 -9.52 -4.16 7.18
N ILE A 86 -8.55 -4.80 6.51
CA ILE A 86 -7.88 -5.99 7.04
C ILE A 86 -6.78 -5.59 8.04
N SER A 87 -6.46 -6.44 9.01
CA SER A 87 -5.32 -6.21 9.90
C SER A 87 -4.01 -6.41 9.15
N SER A 88 -3.17 -5.37 9.11
CA SER A 88 -1.85 -5.40 8.48
C SER A 88 -0.69 -5.64 9.45
N VAL A 89 -0.97 -5.84 10.75
CA VAL A 89 0.09 -5.99 11.77
C VAL A 89 0.98 -7.21 11.49
N SER A 90 0.39 -8.37 11.27
CA SER A 90 1.13 -9.60 11.00
C SER A 90 1.95 -9.54 9.71
N PRO A 91 1.39 -9.14 8.54
CA PRO A 91 2.20 -9.05 7.31
C PRO A 91 3.28 -7.97 7.41
N SER A 92 3.04 -6.82 8.03
CA SER A 92 4.09 -5.79 8.22
C SER A 92 5.23 -6.30 9.11
N ARG A 93 4.93 -7.04 10.18
CA ARG A 93 5.96 -7.66 11.02
C ARG A 93 6.72 -8.77 10.29
N ALA A 94 6.03 -9.58 9.50
CA ALA A 94 6.65 -10.62 8.69
C ALA A 94 7.63 -10.03 7.67
N PHE A 95 7.23 -8.94 6.98
CA PHE A 95 8.11 -8.19 6.09
C PHE A 95 9.40 -7.76 6.80
N TYR A 96 9.29 -7.04 7.92
CA TYR A 96 10.49 -6.56 8.62
C TYR A 96 11.37 -7.69 9.19
N TRP A 97 10.76 -8.83 9.55
CA TRP A 97 11.50 -10.00 9.99
C TRP A 97 12.31 -10.64 8.86
N LEU A 98 11.75 -10.67 7.64
CA LEU A 98 12.42 -11.11 6.41
C LEU A 98 13.51 -10.12 6.00
N ASP A 99 13.17 -8.83 5.91
CA ASP A 99 14.07 -7.75 5.49
C ASP A 99 15.34 -7.67 6.35
N ALA A 100 15.19 -7.82 7.67
CA ALA A 100 16.32 -7.81 8.60
C ALA A 100 17.27 -9.02 8.45
N ARG A 101 16.85 -10.09 7.76
CA ARG A 101 17.66 -11.29 7.50
C ARG A 101 18.21 -11.32 6.09
N ASP A 102 17.35 -11.01 5.14
CA ASP A 102 17.63 -11.02 3.71
C ASP A 102 16.55 -10.18 3.01
N SER A 103 16.91 -8.96 2.60
CA SER A 103 16.01 -8.03 1.94
C SER A 103 15.49 -8.53 0.59
N SER A 104 16.15 -9.51 -0.04
CA SER A 104 15.65 -10.12 -1.28
C SER A 104 14.47 -11.05 -1.06
N ARG A 105 14.18 -11.42 0.20
CA ARG A 105 13.10 -12.33 0.59
C ARG A 105 11.89 -11.61 1.20
N ALA A 106 12.00 -10.32 1.45
CA ALA A 106 10.94 -9.48 2.01
C ALA A 106 9.93 -9.08 0.93
#